data_AF-A0A2T4V5S6-F1
#
_entry.id   AF-A0A2T4V5S6-F1
#
_cell.length_a   1.000
_cell.length_b   1.000
_cell.length_c   1.000
_cell.angle_alpha   90.00
_cell.angle_beta   90.00
_cell.angle_gamma   90.00
#
_symmetry.space_group_name_H-M   'P 1'
#
loop_
_entity.id
_entity.type
_entity.pdbx_description
1 polymer ?
#
loop_
_entity_poly.entity_id
_entity_poly.type
_entity_poly.pdbx_seq_one_letter_code
_entity_poly.pdbx_strand_id
1 'polypeptide(L)'
;MQHNSPQFPIQEMIHMRKFFLVASAAVSMFAVGCVSPESVCESSADLACDRIYECQSDAVKSSDAFKAIYGTSVADCKTKLYAASKCSERKEYDEACTDGKKYNLGNASDCSDARKAQTCADFLDPAKTPAVCGQICK
;
A
#
# COMPACT_ATOMS: atom_id res chain seq x y z
N MET A 1 10.28 -66.56 22.61
CA MET A 1 11.54 -66.04 23.21
C MET A 1 12.53 -65.92 22.06
N GLN A 2 12.43 -64.86 21.25
CA GLN A 2 13.15 -63.57 21.35
C GLN A 2 14.67 -63.70 21.18
N HIS A 3 15.17 -63.23 20.03
CA HIS A 3 16.56 -62.96 19.69
C HIS A 3 16.66 -61.45 19.39
N ASN A 4 17.37 -60.67 20.20
CA ASN A 4 18.81 -60.37 20.18
C ASN A 4 19.17 -59.20 19.25
N SER A 5 19.51 -58.07 19.87
CA SER A 5 20.44 -57.06 19.35
C SER A 5 21.83 -57.34 19.95
N PRO A 6 22.95 -56.79 19.42
CA PRO A 6 23.40 -55.47 19.88
C PRO A 6 24.18 -54.64 18.84
N GLN A 7 24.69 -53.49 19.32
CA GLN A 7 25.03 -52.23 18.66
C GLN A 7 26.50 -52.01 18.26
N PHE A 8 26.66 -51.18 17.20
CA PHE A 8 27.66 -50.11 16.90
C PHE A 8 29.20 -50.35 16.99
N PRO A 9 30.00 -49.73 16.08
CA PRO A 9 30.58 -48.41 16.36
C PRO A 9 30.74 -47.44 15.16
N ILE A 10 31.11 -46.20 15.50
CA ILE A 10 31.26 -44.96 14.71
C ILE A 10 32.75 -44.74 14.36
N GLN A 11 33.11 -44.29 13.14
CA GLN A 11 34.15 -43.25 12.90
C GLN A 11 34.45 -42.95 11.40
N GLU A 12 34.41 -41.64 11.09
CA GLU A 12 35.36 -40.83 10.30
C GLU A 12 35.52 -40.93 8.75
N MET A 13 35.37 -39.75 8.16
CA MET A 13 36.15 -39.14 7.06
C MET A 13 35.73 -39.29 5.58
N ILE A 14 35.10 -38.20 5.12
CA ILE A 14 35.42 -37.40 3.92
C ILE A 14 35.56 -38.18 2.61
N HIS A 15 34.55 -38.07 1.74
CA HIS A 15 34.77 -37.94 0.29
C HIS A 15 33.72 -36.99 -0.32
N MET A 16 34.22 -35.83 -0.71
CA MET A 16 33.56 -34.79 -1.49
C MET A 16 33.15 -35.35 -2.86
N ARG A 17 31.84 -35.54 -3.13
CA ARG A 17 31.21 -35.34 -4.46
C ARG A 17 29.72 -35.71 -4.47
N LYS A 18 28.95 -34.75 -5.01
CA LYS A 18 27.63 -34.89 -5.65
C LYS A 18 26.41 -34.70 -4.75
N PHE A 19 26.03 -33.42 -4.65
CA PHE A 19 24.71 -32.90 -5.05
C PHE A 19 23.54 -33.87 -4.90
N PHE A 20 22.77 -33.75 -3.82
CA PHE A 20 21.30 -33.85 -3.85
C PHE A 20 20.76 -33.20 -2.57
N LEU A 21 20.60 -31.88 -2.62
CA LEU A 21 19.81 -31.13 -1.63
C LEU A 21 18.36 -31.55 -1.82
N VAL A 22 17.86 -32.40 -0.94
CA VAL A 22 16.43 -32.73 -0.84
C VAL A 22 15.72 -31.49 -0.33
N ALA A 23 15.00 -30.86 -1.23
CA ALA A 23 14.28 -29.62 -1.07
C ALA A 23 13.33 -29.68 0.14
N SER A 24 13.63 -28.88 1.15
CA SER A 24 12.65 -28.43 2.12
C SER A 24 11.63 -27.56 1.37
N ALA A 25 10.51 -28.16 0.95
CA ALA A 25 9.34 -27.41 0.51
C ALA A 25 8.67 -26.77 1.74
N ALA A 26 9.38 -25.86 2.41
CA ALA A 26 8.72 -24.78 3.11
C ALA A 26 8.14 -23.90 2.01
N VAL A 27 6.88 -24.16 1.65
CA VAL A 27 6.07 -23.19 0.92
C VAL A 27 5.84 -22.06 1.91
N SER A 28 6.83 -21.18 2.00
CA SER A 28 6.66 -19.82 2.48
C SER A 28 5.66 -19.20 1.53
N MET A 29 4.37 -19.33 1.84
CA MET A 29 3.35 -18.47 1.27
C MET A 29 3.74 -17.07 1.70
N PHE A 30 4.48 -16.39 0.84
CA PHE A 30 4.62 -14.95 0.92
C PHE A 30 3.19 -14.42 0.93
N ALA A 31 2.73 -14.01 2.09
CA ALA A 31 1.61 -13.10 2.22
C ALA A 31 2.11 -11.75 1.67
N VAL A 32 2.29 -11.68 0.34
CA VAL A 32 2.04 -10.44 -0.37
C VAL A 32 0.58 -10.16 -0.09
N GLY A 33 0.31 -9.33 0.92
CA GLY A 33 -1.03 -8.87 1.21
C GLY A 33 -1.59 -8.35 -0.11
N CYS A 34 -2.61 -9.02 -0.64
CA CYS A 34 -3.29 -8.54 -1.83
C CYS A 34 -3.78 -7.15 -1.49
N VAL A 35 -3.17 -6.13 -2.11
CA VAL A 35 -3.76 -4.80 -2.14
C VAL A 35 -5.19 -4.98 -2.66
N SER A 36 -6.15 -4.27 -2.07
CA SER A 36 -7.56 -4.28 -2.47
C SER A 36 -7.97 -2.93 -3.03
N PRO A 37 -8.99 -2.85 -3.90
CA PRO A 37 -9.51 -1.58 -4.41
C PRO A 37 -9.91 -0.61 -3.29
N GLU A 38 -10.54 -1.12 -2.23
CA GLU A 38 -10.85 -0.37 -1.00
C GLU A 38 -9.57 0.21 -0.38
N SER A 39 -8.56 -0.61 -0.11
CA SER A 39 -7.31 -0.16 0.54
C SER A 39 -6.54 0.88 -0.27
N VAL A 40 -6.62 0.85 -1.60
CA VAL A 40 -6.02 1.86 -2.48
C VAL A 40 -6.76 3.19 -2.42
N CYS A 41 -8.10 3.13 -2.41
CA CYS A 41 -8.94 4.29 -2.21
C CYS A 41 -8.65 4.95 -0.86
N GLU A 42 -8.62 4.16 0.21
CA GLU A 42 -8.31 4.62 1.57
C GLU A 42 -6.91 5.23 1.65
N SER A 43 -5.89 4.54 1.13
CA SER A 43 -4.51 5.05 1.13
C SER A 43 -4.34 6.39 0.41
N SER A 44 -5.14 6.64 -0.64
CA SER A 44 -5.14 7.91 -1.36
C SER A 44 -5.78 9.02 -0.53
N ALA A 45 -6.90 8.73 0.13
CA ALA A 45 -7.57 9.66 1.03
C ALA A 45 -6.75 9.94 2.29
N ASP A 46 -6.06 8.93 2.84
CA ASP A 46 -5.11 9.06 3.94
C ASP A 46 -4.03 10.08 3.62
N LEU A 47 -3.33 9.89 2.49
CA LEU A 47 -2.30 10.80 2.03
C LEU A 47 -2.84 12.23 1.88
N ALA A 48 -4.01 12.39 1.24
CA ALA A 48 -4.61 13.69 1.05
C ALA A 48 -4.89 14.38 2.40
N CYS A 49 -5.50 13.67 3.35
CA CYS A 49 -5.84 14.21 4.67
C CYS A 49 -4.61 14.56 5.49
N ASP A 50 -3.62 13.68 5.56
CA ASP A 50 -2.40 13.90 6.34
C ASP A 50 -1.68 15.16 5.81
N ARG A 51 -1.52 15.27 4.50
CA ARG A 51 -0.83 16.40 3.85
C ARG A 51 -1.62 17.70 3.91
N ILE A 52 -2.94 17.66 3.77
CA ILE A 52 -3.76 18.87 3.87
C ILE A 52 -3.67 19.46 5.29
N TYR A 53 -3.70 18.63 6.34
CA TYR A 53 -3.59 19.12 7.72
C TYR A 53 -2.16 19.54 8.10
N GLU A 54 -1.15 18.88 7.53
CA GLU A 54 0.26 19.26 7.68
C GLU A 54 0.54 20.62 7.02
N CYS A 55 0.06 20.81 5.79
CA CYS A 55 0.49 21.92 4.95
C CYS A 55 -0.37 23.18 5.05
N GLN A 56 -1.64 23.05 5.46
CA GLN A 56 -2.51 24.21 5.61
C GLN A 56 -2.24 24.94 6.93
N SER A 57 -2.31 26.27 6.88
CA SER A 57 -2.17 27.10 8.07
C SER A 57 -3.32 26.89 9.05
N ASP A 58 -3.11 27.20 10.33
CA ASP A 58 -4.16 27.11 11.34
C ASP A 58 -5.34 28.03 11.04
N ALA A 59 -5.08 29.20 10.44
CA ALA A 59 -6.13 30.11 9.98
C ALA A 59 -7.05 29.42 8.95
N VAL A 60 -6.49 28.72 7.96
CA VAL A 60 -7.26 27.97 6.97
C VAL A 60 -8.00 26.80 7.63
N LYS A 61 -7.30 26.00 8.45
CA LYS A 61 -7.90 24.85 9.15
C LYS A 61 -9.04 25.25 10.10
N SER A 62 -8.99 26.47 10.65
CA SER A 62 -10.02 26.99 11.54
C SER A 62 -11.27 27.48 10.81
N SER A 63 -11.20 27.73 9.49
CA SER A 63 -12.31 28.24 8.69
C SER A 63 -13.45 27.22 8.53
N ASP A 64 -14.69 27.72 8.46
CA ASP A 64 -15.87 26.86 8.27
C ASP A 64 -15.85 26.15 6.93
N ALA A 65 -15.33 26.80 5.88
CA ALA A 65 -15.17 26.19 4.56
C ALA A 65 -14.24 24.97 4.61
N PHE A 66 -13.11 25.08 5.31
CA PHE A 66 -12.18 23.96 5.49
C PHE A 66 -12.84 22.83 6.29
N LYS A 67 -13.47 23.15 7.43
CA LYS A 67 -14.11 22.15 8.30
C LYS A 67 -15.29 21.45 7.63
N ALA A 68 -16.03 22.15 6.78
CA ALA A 68 -17.11 21.56 5.98
C ALA A 68 -16.58 20.43 5.08
N ILE A 69 -15.44 20.66 4.41
CA ILE A 69 -14.85 19.69 3.47
C ILE A 69 -14.05 18.60 4.21
N TYR A 70 -13.12 19.00 5.06
CA TYR A 70 -12.10 18.10 5.65
C TYR A 70 -12.32 17.79 7.14
N GLY A 71 -13.37 18.32 7.76
CA GLY A 71 -13.63 18.08 9.18
C GLY A 71 -12.72 18.89 10.12
N THR A 72 -12.65 18.48 11.39
CA THR A 72 -11.87 19.21 12.41
C THR A 72 -10.56 18.53 12.78
N SER A 73 -10.36 17.30 12.29
CA SER A 73 -9.16 16.51 12.51
C SER A 73 -8.81 15.70 11.27
N VAL A 74 -7.59 15.17 11.23
CA VAL A 74 -7.17 14.19 10.22
C VAL A 74 -8.10 12.98 10.19
N ALA A 75 -8.55 12.49 11.35
CA ALA A 75 -9.47 11.36 11.45
C ALA A 75 -10.86 11.67 10.85
N ASP A 76 -11.36 12.88 11.10
CA ASP A 76 -12.62 13.35 10.49
C ASP A 76 -12.48 13.45 8.97
N CYS A 77 -11.34 13.97 8.51
CA CYS A 77 -11.02 14.08 7.09
C CYS A 77 -11.06 12.70 6.42
N LYS A 78 -10.35 11.72 6.98
CA LYS A 78 -10.29 10.36 6.46
C LYS A 78 -11.68 9.76 6.39
N THR A 79 -12.44 9.82 7.48
CA THR A 79 -13.84 9.35 7.54
C THR A 79 -14.70 10.00 6.44
N LYS A 80 -14.61 11.32 6.27
CA LYS A 80 -15.35 12.05 5.24
C LYS A 80 -14.94 11.66 3.82
N LEU A 81 -13.64 11.60 3.54
CA LEU A 81 -13.13 11.29 2.21
C LEU A 81 -13.37 9.83 1.84
N TYR A 82 -13.32 8.90 2.80
CA TYR A 82 -13.64 7.49 2.57
C TYR A 82 -15.09 7.34 2.15
N ALA A 83 -16.01 7.97 2.88
CA ALA A 83 -17.43 7.97 2.56
C ALA A 83 -17.71 8.68 1.22
N ALA A 84 -17.13 9.86 0.99
CA ALA A 84 -17.33 10.63 -0.23
C ALA A 84 -16.79 9.91 -1.48
N SER A 85 -15.66 9.20 -1.34
CA SER A 85 -15.03 8.41 -2.41
C SER A 85 -15.60 6.99 -2.53
N LYS A 86 -16.53 6.64 -1.62
CA LYS A 86 -17.17 5.34 -1.49
C LYS A 86 -16.17 4.19 -1.42
N CYS A 87 -15.11 4.34 -0.61
CA CYS A 87 -13.99 3.39 -0.59
C CYS A 87 -14.44 1.96 -0.24
N SER A 88 -15.36 1.80 0.72
CA SER A 88 -15.91 0.51 1.11
C SER A 88 -16.81 -0.15 0.05
N GLU A 89 -17.25 0.60 -0.96
CA GLU A 89 -18.06 0.09 -2.06
C GLU A 89 -17.19 -0.38 -3.25
N ARG A 90 -15.87 -0.10 -3.21
CA ARG A 90 -14.94 -0.42 -4.31
C ARG A 90 -14.72 -1.92 -4.41
N LYS A 91 -15.12 -2.50 -5.53
CA LYS A 91 -14.93 -3.92 -5.85
C LYS A 91 -13.84 -4.16 -6.87
N GLU A 92 -13.63 -3.19 -7.75
CA GLU A 92 -12.66 -3.27 -8.84
C GLU A 92 -11.80 -2.01 -8.87
N TYR A 93 -10.53 -2.14 -9.23
CA TYR A 93 -9.63 -0.99 -9.31
C TYR A 93 -10.08 0.04 -10.35
N ASP A 94 -10.63 -0.45 -11.46
CA ASP A 94 -11.05 0.37 -12.60
C ASP A 94 -12.21 1.30 -12.26
N GLU A 95 -12.96 1.07 -11.16
CA GLU A 95 -14.01 1.98 -10.69
C GLU A 95 -13.44 3.37 -10.33
N ALA A 96 -12.15 3.46 -10.01
CA ALA A 96 -11.47 4.74 -9.75
C ALA A 96 -11.20 5.55 -11.03
N CYS A 97 -11.40 4.96 -12.20
CA CYS A 97 -11.19 5.58 -13.51
C CYS A 97 -12.51 5.78 -14.26
N THR A 98 -12.64 6.90 -14.96
CA THR A 98 -13.80 7.17 -15.84
C THR A 98 -13.51 6.71 -17.27
N ASP A 99 -14.55 6.68 -18.11
CA ASP A 99 -14.44 6.52 -19.56
C ASP A 99 -13.82 5.20 -20.03
N GLY A 100 -13.96 4.14 -19.24
CA GLY A 100 -13.47 2.79 -19.58
C GLY A 100 -11.96 2.62 -19.50
N LYS A 101 -11.26 3.58 -18.89
CA LYS A 101 -9.81 3.48 -18.62
C LYS A 101 -9.53 2.49 -17.51
N LYS A 102 -8.36 1.85 -17.58
CA LYS A 102 -7.89 0.92 -16.56
C LYS A 102 -7.07 1.63 -15.51
N TYR A 103 -7.24 1.21 -14.28
CA TYR A 103 -6.47 1.68 -13.15
C TYR A 103 -5.10 1.00 -13.12
N ASN A 104 -4.05 1.82 -13.09
CA ASN A 104 -2.68 1.35 -12.99
C ASN A 104 -2.15 1.53 -11.56
N LEU A 105 -2.09 0.42 -10.81
CA LEU A 105 -1.59 0.40 -9.44
C LEU A 105 -0.15 0.90 -9.30
N GLY A 106 0.71 0.62 -10.27
CA GLY A 106 2.09 1.09 -10.28
C GLY A 106 2.14 2.63 -10.35
N ASN A 107 1.45 3.21 -11.32
CA ASN A 107 1.40 4.68 -11.47
C ASN A 107 0.68 5.35 -10.30
N ALA A 108 -0.28 4.68 -9.66
CA ALA A 108 -0.91 5.17 -8.44
C ALA A 108 0.06 5.20 -7.26
N SER A 109 0.86 4.15 -7.08
CA SER A 109 1.92 4.10 -6.08
C SER A 109 2.97 5.20 -6.35
N ASP A 110 3.46 5.29 -7.58
CA ASP A 110 4.44 6.31 -7.98
C ASP A 110 3.90 7.74 -7.80
N CYS A 111 2.61 7.96 -8.08
CA CYS A 111 1.95 9.23 -7.79
C CYS A 111 1.89 9.51 -6.29
N SER A 112 1.50 8.53 -5.47
CA SER A 112 1.45 8.66 -4.01
C SER A 112 2.82 9.06 -3.46
N ASP A 113 3.89 8.39 -3.90
CA ASP A 113 5.25 8.67 -3.46
C ASP A 113 5.73 10.04 -3.95
N ALA A 114 5.44 10.39 -5.21
CA ALA A 114 5.76 11.72 -5.75
C ALA A 114 5.03 12.84 -4.99
N ARG A 115 3.75 12.64 -4.64
CA ARG A 115 2.95 13.59 -3.85
C ARG A 115 3.48 13.74 -2.42
N LYS A 116 3.88 12.64 -1.78
CA LYS A 116 4.50 12.64 -0.43
C LYS A 116 5.81 13.42 -0.42
N ALA A 117 6.60 13.32 -1.48
CA ALA A 117 7.88 14.00 -1.60
C ALA A 117 7.79 15.51 -1.88
N GLN A 118 6.59 16.05 -2.16
CA GLN A 118 6.42 17.48 -2.45
C GLN A 118 6.65 18.35 -1.22
N THR A 119 7.06 19.59 -1.44
CA THR A 119 6.94 20.63 -0.41
C THR A 119 5.47 20.93 -0.14
N CYS A 120 5.16 21.55 1.00
CA CYS A 120 3.78 21.98 1.27
C CYS A 120 3.28 23.02 0.26
N ALA A 121 4.16 23.91 -0.22
CA ALA A 121 3.80 24.86 -1.27
C ALA A 121 3.40 24.15 -2.56
N ASP A 122 4.20 23.18 -3.01
CA ASP A 122 3.91 22.43 -4.24
C ASP A 122 2.70 21.50 -4.07
N PHE A 123 2.51 20.88 -2.91
CA PHE A 123 1.38 19.99 -2.66
C PHE A 123 0.03 20.74 -2.71
N LEU A 124 0.01 21.98 -2.21
CA LEU A 124 -1.17 22.84 -2.20
C LEU A 124 -1.45 23.52 -3.55
N ASP A 125 -0.49 23.50 -4.49
CA ASP A 125 -0.66 24.04 -5.84
C ASP A 125 -1.11 22.94 -6.82
N PRO A 126 -2.35 22.98 -7.33
CA PRO A 126 -2.84 21.98 -8.29
C PRO A 126 -1.99 21.90 -9.56
N ALA A 127 -1.36 23.01 -9.99
CA ALA A 127 -0.52 23.07 -11.18
C ALA A 127 0.81 22.32 -10.99
N LYS A 128 1.17 21.98 -9.75
CA LYS A 128 2.37 21.21 -9.39
C LYS A 128 2.08 19.73 -9.17
N THR A 129 0.87 19.26 -9.47
CA THR A 129 0.55 17.83 -9.39
C THR A 129 1.54 17.02 -10.24
N PRO A 130 2.21 15.99 -9.69
CA PRO A 130 3.18 15.19 -10.44
C PRO A 130 2.57 14.59 -11.70
N ALA A 131 3.30 14.65 -12.83
CA ALA A 131 2.81 14.18 -14.12
C ALA A 131 2.39 12.70 -14.11
N VAL A 132 3.04 11.87 -13.28
CA VAL A 132 2.70 10.46 -13.09
C VAL A 132 1.29 10.25 -12.56
N CYS A 133 0.74 11.21 -11.80
CA CYS A 133 -0.65 11.15 -11.32
C CYS A 133 -1.67 11.22 -12.47
N GLY A 134 -1.33 11.90 -13.57
CA GLY A 134 -2.16 11.91 -14.79
C GLY A 134 -2.14 10.59 -15.56
N GLN A 135 -1.28 9.64 -15.15
CA GLN A 135 -1.10 8.34 -15.80
C GLN A 135 -1.74 7.20 -15.01
N ILE A 136 -2.45 7.48 -13.90
CA ILE A 136 -3.14 6.48 -13.07
C ILE A 136 -4.22 5.75 -13.88
N CYS A 137 -4.98 6.50 -14.68
CA CYS A 137 -6.05 5.95 -15.53
C CYS A 137 -5.61 5.97 -16.99
N LYS A 138 -5.48 4.78 -17.60
CA LYS A 138 -5.05 4.60 -18.99
C LYS A 138 -5.90 3.60 -19.77
#